data_AF-B9NLD2-F1
#
_entry.id   AF-B9NLD2-F1
#
_cell.length_a   1.000
_cell.length_b   1.000
_cell.length_c   1.000
_cell.angle_alpha   90.00
_cell.angle_beta   90.00
_cell.angle_gamma   90.00
#
_symmetry.space_group_name_H-M   'P 1'
#
loop_
_entity.id
_entity.type
_entity.pdbx_description
1 polymer ?
#
loop_
_entity_poly.entity_id
_entity_poly.type
_entity_poly.pdbx_seq_one_letter_code
_entity_poly.pdbx_strand_id
1 'polypeptide(L)'
;MSTEHQRYSTENQADAIQRYADERGYRIIRTYSDAGKSGLRIQGRAGLSQLIDDIETGQTEFGTVLVYDVSRWGRFQDADESAYYEYICKRAGISVEYCAEQFENDGSPMSTVVKGLKRAMAGEYSRELSQKVFAGLHRSI
;
A
#
# COMPACT_ATOMS: atom_id res chain seq x y z
N MET A 1 14.42 -18.34 14.47
CA MET A 1 14.16 -17.89 13.08
C MET A 1 12.99 -16.93 13.12
N SER A 2 13.08 -15.78 12.44
CA SER A 2 12.28 -14.59 12.74
C SER A 2 10.83 -14.68 12.22
N THR A 3 9.87 -14.73 13.15
CA THR A 3 8.41 -14.68 12.93
C THR A 3 7.96 -13.42 12.18
N GLU A 4 8.76 -12.35 12.22
CA GLU A 4 8.48 -11.07 11.57
C GLU A 4 8.61 -11.16 10.05
N HIS A 5 9.65 -11.82 9.53
CA HIS A 5 9.82 -12.05 8.09
C HIS A 5 8.69 -12.90 7.51
N GLN A 6 8.22 -13.90 8.27
CA GLN A 6 7.05 -14.67 7.88
C GLN A 6 5.81 -13.78 7.86
N ARG A 7 5.54 -12.99 8.90
CA ARG A 7 4.35 -12.12 9.00
C ARG A 7 4.19 -11.12 7.84
N TYR A 8 5.30 -10.71 7.24
CA TYR A 8 5.32 -9.79 6.10
C TYR A 8 5.57 -10.46 4.74
N SER A 9 5.55 -11.79 4.66
CA SER A 9 5.67 -12.48 3.36
C SER A 9 4.54 -12.05 2.43
N THR A 10 4.82 -12.03 1.12
CA THR A 10 3.80 -11.75 0.10
C THR A 10 2.65 -12.74 0.14
N GLU A 11 2.92 -13.99 0.53
CA GLU A 11 1.92 -15.05 0.73
C GLU A 11 0.96 -14.71 1.89
N ASN A 12 1.50 -14.31 3.05
CA ASN A 12 0.65 -13.94 4.19
C ASN A 12 -0.18 -12.68 3.91
N GLN A 13 0.36 -11.74 3.12
CA GLN A 13 -0.39 -10.58 2.66
C GLN A 13 -1.53 -10.98 1.72
N ALA A 14 -1.27 -11.90 0.78
CA ALA A 14 -2.28 -12.42 -0.13
C ALA A 14 -3.39 -13.18 0.63
N ASP A 15 -3.02 -14.02 1.61
CA ASP A 15 -3.98 -14.74 2.45
C ASP A 15 -4.87 -13.79 3.25
N ALA A 16 -4.31 -12.71 3.79
CA ALA A 16 -5.08 -11.71 4.52
C ALA A 16 -6.05 -10.95 3.60
N ILE A 17 -5.61 -10.59 2.39
CA ILE A 17 -6.47 -9.97 1.38
C ILE A 17 -7.59 -10.94 0.95
N GLN A 18 -7.27 -12.22 0.76
CA GLN A 18 -8.26 -13.23 0.39
C GLN A 18 -9.34 -13.39 1.46
N ARG A 19 -8.95 -13.50 2.75
CA ARG A 19 -9.91 -13.56 3.86
C ARG A 19 -10.80 -12.32 3.91
N TYR A 20 -10.21 -11.14 3.76
CA TYR A 20 -10.96 -9.88 3.72
C TYR A 20 -11.98 -9.86 2.57
N ALA A 21 -11.58 -10.37 1.40
CA ALA A 21 -12.45 -10.49 0.24
C ALA A 21 -13.62 -11.46 0.51
N ASP A 22 -13.33 -12.65 1.03
CA ASP A 22 -14.33 -13.68 1.31
C ASP A 22 -15.37 -13.21 2.33
N GLU A 23 -14.93 -12.56 3.41
CA GLU A 23 -15.81 -12.01 4.45
C GLU A 23 -16.79 -10.95 3.94
N ARG A 24 -16.41 -10.23 2.87
CA ARG A 24 -17.20 -9.14 2.28
C ARG A 24 -17.88 -9.51 0.97
N GLY A 25 -17.73 -10.75 0.52
CA GLY A 25 -18.30 -11.23 -0.74
C GLY A 25 -17.62 -10.66 -1.98
N TYR A 26 -16.38 -10.17 -1.86
CA TYR A 26 -15.59 -9.76 -3.01
C TYR A 26 -15.04 -10.99 -3.74
N ARG A 27 -14.95 -10.89 -5.07
CA ARG A 27 -14.23 -11.86 -5.91
C ARG A 27 -12.97 -11.20 -6.45
N ILE A 28 -11.81 -11.75 -6.11
CA ILE A 28 -10.53 -11.30 -6.68
C ILE A 28 -10.44 -11.81 -8.12
N ILE A 29 -10.42 -10.87 -9.08
CA ILE A 29 -10.33 -11.19 -10.52
C ILE A 29 -8.94 -10.91 -11.11
N ARG A 30 -8.11 -10.14 -10.41
CA ARG A 30 -6.78 -9.73 -10.84
C ARG A 30 -5.90 -9.43 -9.63
N THR A 31 -4.59 -9.66 -9.76
CA THR A 31 -3.59 -9.35 -8.73
C THR A 31 -2.43 -8.59 -9.35
N TYR A 32 -2.12 -7.42 -8.80
CA TYR A 32 -0.93 -6.64 -9.13
C TYR A 32 0.08 -6.83 -8.00
N SER A 33 1.34 -7.12 -8.33
CA SER A 33 2.36 -7.45 -7.33
C SER A 33 3.71 -6.81 -7.66
N ASP A 34 4.34 -6.25 -6.63
CA ASP A 34 5.67 -5.63 -6.67
C ASP A 34 6.62 -6.33 -5.69
N ALA A 35 6.73 -7.65 -5.81
CA ALA A 35 7.55 -8.46 -4.90
C ALA A 35 9.02 -7.98 -4.86
N GLY A 36 9.52 -7.72 -3.66
CA GLY A 36 10.91 -7.28 -3.44
C GLY A 36 11.22 -5.85 -3.92
N LYS A 37 10.22 -5.05 -4.28
CA LYS A 37 10.42 -3.66 -4.70
C LYS A 37 10.27 -2.69 -3.53
N SER A 38 10.97 -1.57 -3.62
CA SER A 38 10.84 -0.48 -2.64
C SER A 38 9.51 0.26 -2.84
N GLY A 39 8.82 0.55 -1.74
CA GLY A 39 7.61 1.38 -1.74
C GLY A 39 7.88 2.88 -1.71
N LEU A 40 9.13 3.33 -1.79
CA LEU A 40 9.50 4.76 -1.64
C LEU A 40 9.23 5.61 -2.88
N ARG A 41 9.08 4.97 -4.05
CA ARG A 41 8.90 5.59 -5.35
C ARG A 41 8.07 4.68 -6.24
N ILE A 42 7.39 5.24 -7.24
CA ILE A 42 6.69 4.41 -8.23
C ILE A 42 7.65 3.72 -9.20
N GLN A 43 8.85 4.28 -9.44
CA GLN A 43 9.80 3.67 -10.38
C GLN A 43 10.24 2.29 -9.88
N GLY A 44 10.08 1.29 -10.76
CA GLY A 44 10.39 -0.11 -10.47
C GLY A 44 9.22 -0.90 -9.87
N ARG A 45 8.06 -0.26 -9.65
CA ARG A 45 6.81 -0.90 -9.22
C ARG A 45 5.87 -1.14 -10.41
N ALA A 46 6.23 -2.11 -11.25
CA ALA A 46 5.48 -2.43 -12.46
C ALA A 46 4.02 -2.84 -12.17
N GLY A 47 3.75 -3.48 -11.03
CA GLY A 47 2.39 -3.84 -10.61
C GLY A 47 1.55 -2.61 -10.31
N LEU A 48 2.04 -1.69 -9.47
CA LEU A 48 1.34 -0.44 -9.20
C LEU A 48 1.20 0.42 -10.47
N SER A 49 2.23 0.55 -11.29
CA SER A 49 2.14 1.28 -12.56
C SER A 49 1.06 0.70 -13.46
N GLN A 50 1.03 -0.62 -13.66
CA GLN A 50 0.00 -1.26 -14.48
C GLN A 50 -1.41 -1.10 -13.91
N LEU A 51 -1.57 -1.15 -12.59
CA LEU A 51 -2.86 -0.88 -11.94
C LEU A 51 -3.37 0.52 -12.30
N ILE A 52 -2.51 1.54 -12.17
CA ILE A 52 -2.87 2.92 -12.47
C ILE A 52 -3.16 3.09 -13.96
N ASP A 53 -2.34 2.51 -14.84
CA ASP A 53 -2.55 2.56 -16.29
C ASP A 53 -3.87 1.89 -16.71
N ASP A 54 -4.21 0.73 -16.15
CA ASP A 54 -5.49 0.04 -16.41
C ASP A 54 -6.68 0.92 -16.00
N ILE A 55 -6.58 1.58 -14.85
CA ILE A 55 -7.60 2.50 -14.34
C ILE A 55 -7.75 3.73 -15.24
N GLU A 56 -6.64 4.39 -15.60
CA GLU A 56 -6.67 5.62 -16.40
C GLU A 56 -7.11 5.38 -17.84
N THR A 57 -6.83 4.20 -18.39
CA THR A 57 -7.28 3.81 -19.74
C THR A 57 -8.71 3.26 -19.76
N GLY A 58 -9.38 3.16 -18.60
CA GLY A 58 -10.74 2.64 -18.48
C GLY A 58 -10.85 1.13 -18.74
N GLN A 59 -9.73 0.40 -18.69
CA GLN A 59 -9.66 -1.05 -18.88
C GLN A 59 -9.85 -1.80 -17.56
N THR A 60 -10.88 -1.44 -16.79
CA THR A 60 -11.14 -2.02 -15.47
C THR A 60 -12.47 -2.76 -15.44
N GLU A 61 -12.40 -4.03 -15.06
CA GLU A 61 -13.56 -4.91 -14.80
C GLU A 61 -13.87 -5.01 -13.30
N PHE A 62 -13.25 -4.17 -12.48
CA PHE A 62 -13.35 -4.17 -11.02
C PHE A 62 -13.73 -2.79 -10.48
N GLY A 63 -14.47 -2.76 -9.38
CA GLY A 63 -14.85 -1.53 -8.67
C GLY A 63 -14.03 -1.25 -7.41
N THR A 64 -13.16 -2.19 -6.99
CA THR A 64 -12.44 -2.12 -5.71
C THR A 64 -11.04 -2.68 -5.84
N VAL A 65 -10.06 -1.96 -5.29
CA VAL A 65 -8.67 -2.38 -5.14
C VAL A 65 -8.43 -2.74 -3.68
N LEU A 66 -8.15 -4.01 -3.41
CA LEU A 66 -7.77 -4.47 -2.08
C LEU A 66 -6.26 -4.36 -1.90
N VAL A 67 -5.83 -3.67 -0.85
CA VAL A 67 -4.43 -3.48 -0.49
C VAL A 67 -4.25 -4.00 0.93
N TYR A 68 -3.14 -4.70 1.21
CA TYR A 68 -2.91 -5.24 2.55
C TYR A 68 -2.88 -4.12 3.62
N ASP A 69 -2.02 -3.11 3.47
CA ASP A 69 -1.96 -1.95 4.36
C ASP A 69 -1.48 -0.69 3.62
N VAL A 70 -1.52 0.48 4.28
CA VAL A 70 -1.10 1.77 3.69
C VAL A 70 0.37 1.74 3.23
N SER A 71 1.23 0.99 3.91
CA SER A 71 2.65 0.88 3.55
C SER A 71 2.88 0.11 2.25
N ARG A 72 1.94 -0.76 1.85
CA ARG A 72 1.96 -1.50 0.57
C ARG A 72 1.39 -0.71 -0.58
N TRP A 73 0.50 0.23 -0.30
CA TRP A 73 0.11 1.23 -1.28
C TRP A 73 1.28 2.12 -1.66
N GLY A 74 1.98 2.67 -0.67
CA GLY A 74 3.25 3.33 -0.88
C GLY A 74 3.74 4.11 0.32
N ARG A 75 5.06 4.13 0.49
CA ARG A 75 5.78 4.95 1.46
C ARG A 75 6.51 6.07 0.74
N PHE A 76 5.80 6.73 -0.17
CA PHE A 76 6.35 7.79 -0.99
C PHE A 76 6.98 8.88 -0.11
N GLN A 77 8.07 9.46 -0.58
CA GLN A 77 8.76 10.52 0.15
C GLN A 77 7.87 11.77 0.27
N ASP A 78 7.03 11.98 -0.73
CA ASP A 78 5.94 12.96 -0.73
C ASP A 78 4.61 12.25 -0.46
N ALA A 79 3.93 12.63 0.62
CA ALA A 79 2.64 12.03 0.97
C ALA A 79 1.53 12.37 -0.04
N ASP A 80 1.69 13.45 -0.80
CA ASP A 80 0.75 13.85 -1.86
C ASP A 80 0.80 12.87 -3.03
N GLU A 81 1.92 12.20 -3.28
CA GLU A 81 2.05 11.15 -4.30
C GLU A 81 1.15 9.94 -3.97
N SER A 82 1.13 9.52 -2.69
CA SER A 82 0.21 8.47 -2.23
C SER A 82 -1.25 8.87 -2.41
N ALA A 83 -1.58 10.14 -2.12
CA ALA A 83 -2.93 10.67 -2.24
C ALA A 83 -3.35 10.79 -3.70
N TYR A 84 -2.42 11.18 -4.58
CA TYR A 84 -2.62 11.30 -6.02
C TYR A 84 -3.04 9.97 -6.65
N TYR A 85 -2.35 8.87 -6.35
CA TYR A 85 -2.73 7.55 -6.88
C TYR A 85 -4.09 7.08 -6.34
N GLU A 86 -4.41 7.33 -5.05
CA GLU A 86 -5.76 7.03 -4.53
C GLU A 86 -6.82 7.89 -5.23
N TYR A 87 -6.50 9.15 -5.53
CA TYR A 87 -7.39 10.07 -6.21
C TYR A 87 -7.69 9.63 -7.65
N ILE A 88 -6.71 9.08 -8.37
CA ILE A 88 -6.94 8.47 -9.70
C ILE A 88 -8.00 7.37 -9.61
N CYS A 89 -7.86 6.45 -8.65
CA CYS A 89 -8.83 5.37 -8.43
C CYS A 89 -10.23 5.96 -8.13
N LYS A 90 -10.30 6.91 -7.20
CA LYS A 90 -11.55 7.56 -6.81
C LYS A 90 -12.25 8.25 -7.99
N ARG A 91 -11.49 8.97 -8.83
CA ARG A 91 -12.01 9.66 -10.02
C ARG A 91 -12.60 8.68 -11.04
N ALA A 92 -12.06 7.46 -11.12
CA ALA A 92 -12.58 6.38 -11.94
C ALA A 92 -13.75 5.60 -11.28
N GLY A 93 -14.19 6.00 -10.08
CA GLY A 93 -15.24 5.30 -9.34
C GLY A 93 -14.77 4.01 -8.66
N ILE A 94 -13.46 3.83 -8.50
CA ILE A 94 -12.84 2.63 -7.90
C ILE A 94 -12.46 2.93 -6.45
N SER A 95 -12.96 2.11 -5.51
CA SER A 95 -12.57 2.21 -4.10
C SER A 95 -11.20 1.55 -3.87
N VAL A 96 -10.42 2.10 -2.95
CA VAL A 96 -9.21 1.45 -2.44
C VAL A 96 -9.50 1.02 -1.01
N GLU A 97 -9.30 -0.24 -0.64
CA GLU A 97 -9.59 -0.73 0.71
C GLU A 97 -8.36 -1.36 1.33
N TYR A 98 -8.13 -1.08 2.61
CA TYR A 98 -6.95 -1.52 3.35
C TYR A 98 -7.33 -2.66 4.30
N CYS A 99 -6.89 -3.87 3.99
CA CYS A 99 -7.38 -5.10 4.62
C CYS A 99 -6.92 -5.26 6.08
N ALA A 100 -5.71 -4.78 6.40
CA ALA A 100 -5.12 -4.87 7.74
C ALA A 100 -5.39 -3.62 8.61
N GLU A 101 -6.16 -2.66 8.11
CA GLU A 101 -6.48 -1.42 8.82
C GLU A 101 -7.80 -1.54 9.58
N GLN A 102 -7.82 -1.12 10.85
CA GLN A 102 -9.02 -1.15 11.71
C GLN A 102 -9.98 0.02 11.44
N PHE A 103 -9.80 0.75 10.34
CA PHE A 103 -10.70 1.83 9.94
C PHE A 103 -11.25 1.54 8.54
N GLU A 104 -12.54 1.80 8.34
CA GLU A 104 -13.14 1.73 7.01
C GLU A 104 -12.59 2.88 6.16
N ASN A 105 -12.17 2.59 4.92
CA ASN A 105 -11.83 3.62 3.94
C ASN A 105 -13.11 4.17 3.30
N ASP A 106 -13.99 4.69 4.15
CA ASP A 106 -15.33 5.18 3.83
C ASP A 106 -15.35 6.65 3.38
N GLY A 107 -14.18 7.31 3.36
CA GLY A 107 -14.06 8.75 3.06
C GLY A 107 -14.54 9.66 4.19
N SER A 108 -14.84 9.14 5.39
CA SER A 108 -15.17 9.95 6.55
C SER A 108 -14.01 10.91 6.92
N PRO A 109 -14.33 12.06 7.55
CA PRO A 109 -13.30 12.97 8.06
C PRO A 109 -12.33 12.29 9.03
N MET A 110 -12.82 11.31 9.81
CA MET A 110 -12.00 10.52 10.73
C MET A 110 -11.07 9.56 10.00
N SER A 111 -11.55 8.84 8.96
CA SER A 111 -10.67 7.97 8.16
C SER A 111 -9.60 8.78 7.43
N THR A 112 -9.93 10.00 6.97
CA THR A 112 -8.97 10.94 6.37
C THR A 112 -7.87 11.36 7.35
N VAL A 113 -8.22 11.73 8.58
CA VAL A 113 -7.24 12.13 9.62
C VAL A 113 -6.35 10.96 10.02
N VAL A 114 -6.92 9.78 10.25
CA VAL A 114 -6.18 8.57 10.64
C VAL A 114 -5.20 8.15 9.54
N LYS A 115 -5.63 8.21 8.27
CA LYS A 115 -4.75 7.98 7.11
C LYS A 115 -3.59 8.96 7.06
N GLY A 116 -3.87 10.26 7.25
CA GLY A 116 -2.84 11.30 7.27
C GLY A 116 -1.76 11.02 8.32
N LEU A 117 -2.18 10.66 9.54
CA LEU A 117 -1.27 10.28 10.62
C LEU A 117 -0.44 9.04 10.26
N LYS A 118 -1.06 7.98 9.74
CA LYS A 118 -0.34 6.76 9.37
C LYS A 118 0.65 6.96 8.22
N ARG A 119 0.31 7.79 7.24
CA ARG A 119 1.24 8.16 6.15
C ARG A 119 2.46 8.91 6.69
N ALA A 120 2.25 9.88 7.59
CA ALA A 120 3.35 10.59 8.24
C ALA A 120 4.25 9.62 9.03
N MET A 121 3.66 8.71 9.82
CA MET A 121 4.40 7.72 10.59
C MET A 121 5.17 6.71 9.70
N ALA A 122 4.58 6.26 8.60
CA ALA A 122 5.25 5.36 7.66
C ALA A 122 6.44 6.04 6.96
N GLY A 123 6.33 7.34 6.69
CA GLY A 123 7.43 8.19 6.22
C GLY A 123 8.53 8.33 7.25
N GLU A 124 8.19 8.62 8.51
CA GLU A 124 9.17 8.78 9.60
C GLU A 124 9.91 7.47 9.94
N TYR A 125 9.20 6.34 9.95
CA TYR A 125 9.82 5.02 10.17
C TYR A 125 10.91 4.71 9.13
N SER A 126 10.70 5.08 7.86
CA SER A 126 11.70 4.93 6.80
C SER A 126 12.91 5.86 7.02
N ARG A 127 12.70 7.04 7.61
CA ARG A 127 13.75 8.00 7.95
C ARG A 127 14.62 7.52 9.11
N GLU A 128 14.02 6.96 10.15
CA GLU A 128 14.75 6.36 11.28
C GLU A 128 15.59 5.15 10.86
N LEU A 129 15.06 4.27 9.98
CA LEU A 129 15.81 3.12 9.49
C LEU A 129 17.05 3.54 8.70
N SER A 130 16.91 4.59 7.87
CA SER A 130 18.03 5.16 7.11
C SER A 130 19.12 5.77 8.02
N GLN A 131 18.72 6.47 9.09
CA GLN A 131 19.67 7.00 10.08
C GLN A 131 20.41 5.90 10.84
N LYS A 132 19.72 4.80 11.20
CA LYS A 132 20.34 3.65 11.86
C LYS A 132 21.33 2.92 10.95
N VAL A 133 21.02 2.78 9.65
CA VAL A 133 21.96 2.21 8.66
C VAL A 133 23.18 3.12 8.45
N PHE A 134 22.97 4.44 8.35
CA PHE A 134 24.07 5.41 8.19
C PHE A 134 24.99 5.43 9.43
N ALA A 135 24.43 5.40 10.63
CA ALA A 135 25.20 5.32 11.87
C ALA A 135 25.95 3.98 12.02
N GLY A 136 25.39 2.88 11.49
CA GLY A 136 26.05 1.57 11.45
C GLY A 136 27.24 1.51 10.48
N LEU A 137 27.14 2.19 9.32
CA LEU A 137 28.23 2.29 8.34
C LEU A 137 29.41 3.12 8.86
N HIS A 138 29.14 4.18 9.64
CA HIS A 138 30.18 5.02 10.24
C HIS A 138 30.93 4.38 11.42
N ARG A 139 30.39 3.28 11.99
CA ARG A 139 31.02 2.51 13.07
C ARG A 139 31.88 1.35 12.58
N SER A 140 31.92 1.12 11.26
CA SER A 140 32.66 0.03 10.61
C SER A 140 33.89 0.52 9.83
N ILE A 141 34.37 1.74 10.11
CA ILE A 141 35.63 2.32 9.65
C ILE A 141 36.39 2.77 10.90
#